data_AF-A0A5J4N2X6-F1
#
_entry.id   AF-A0A5J4N2X6-F1
#
_cell.length_a   1.000
_cell.length_b   1.000
_cell.length_c   1.000
_cell.angle_alpha   90.00
_cell.angle_beta   90.00
_cell.angle_gamma   90.00
#
_symmetry.space_group_name_H-M   'P 1'
#
loop_
_entity.id
_entity.type
_entity.pdbx_description
1 polymer ?
#
loop_
_entity_poly.entity_id
_entity_poly.type
_entity_poly.pdbx_seq_one_letter_code
_entity_poly.pdbx_strand_id
1 'polypeptide(L)'
;MACDGNASNNKICSVCHDDIDYYAYGACNHPTCTKCILKLRKFGSAGEPDFSKCPTCRRALNRIVIMDRLIPFGEINTSDLRHDSQYDFMFPTLDIEKHYRGMLKSCCPVCGEEKKSLSALNRHTTLLHQLSYCDLCIRYSRVSSCPTIRFRPQSVVSASSM
;
A
#
# COMPACT_ATOMS: atom_id res chain seq x y z
N MET A 1 14.78 -33.63 14.87
CA MET A 1 13.84 -33.63 16.01
C MET A 1 14.28 -32.47 16.90
N ALA A 2 13.53 -31.40 17.12
CA ALA A 2 12.08 -31.25 17.20
C ALA A 2 11.53 -30.13 16.29
N CYS A 3 10.27 -30.33 15.92
CA CYS A 3 9.37 -29.44 15.24
C CYS A 3 8.81 -28.40 16.22
N ASP A 4 9.04 -27.12 15.98
CA ASP A 4 8.19 -26.07 16.53
C ASP A 4 7.17 -25.66 15.47
N GLY A 5 6.04 -26.37 15.51
CA GLY A 5 4.84 -25.98 14.80
C GLY A 5 4.26 -24.73 15.44
N ASN A 6 4.58 -23.56 14.88
CA ASN A 6 3.64 -22.45 14.91
C ASN A 6 2.84 -22.52 13.61
N ALA A 7 1.74 -23.27 13.63
CA ALA A 7 0.67 -23.10 12.65
C ALA A 7 -0.04 -21.77 12.93
N SER A 8 0.69 -20.65 12.84
CA SER A 8 0.07 -19.37 12.62
C SER A 8 -0.61 -19.49 11.27
N ASN A 9 -1.94 -19.59 11.29
CA ASN A 9 -2.81 -19.58 10.12
C ASN A 9 -2.58 -18.27 9.37
N ASN A 10 -1.48 -18.20 8.62
CA ASN A 10 -0.94 -16.97 8.10
C ASN A 10 -1.89 -16.50 7.01
N LYS A 11 -2.51 -15.34 7.23
CA LYS A 11 -3.54 -14.81 6.35
C LYS A 11 -2.83 -14.27 5.12
N ILE A 12 -2.61 -15.09 4.08
CA ILE A 12 -1.86 -14.68 2.89
C ILE A 12 -2.77 -13.90 1.93
N CYS A 13 -2.28 -12.78 1.41
CA CYS A 13 -3.00 -12.00 0.41
C CYS A 13 -2.97 -12.66 -0.97
N SER A 14 -4.13 -12.89 -1.57
CA SER A 14 -4.26 -13.45 -2.93
C SER A 14 -3.69 -12.56 -4.05
N VAL A 15 -3.35 -11.31 -3.76
CA VAL A 15 -2.83 -10.34 -4.74
C VAL A 15 -1.31 -10.26 -4.68
N CYS A 16 -0.73 -9.99 -3.50
CA CYS A 16 0.72 -9.84 -3.35
C CYS A 16 1.43 -11.05 -2.76
N HIS A 17 0.69 -12.06 -2.27
CA HIS A 17 1.22 -13.24 -1.61
C HIS A 17 2.04 -12.94 -0.33
N ASP A 18 1.92 -11.72 0.22
CA ASP A 18 2.44 -11.34 1.53
C ASP A 18 1.37 -11.62 2.62
N ASP A 19 1.81 -11.63 3.87
CA ASP A 19 0.92 -11.71 5.03
C ASP A 19 -0.01 -10.47 5.15
N ILE A 20 -1.23 -10.72 5.60
CA ILE A 20 -2.24 -9.71 5.85
C ILE A 20 -2.18 -9.30 7.32
N ASP A 21 -1.69 -8.08 7.56
CA ASP A 21 -1.85 -7.40 8.85
C ASP A 21 -3.33 -7.09 9.13
N TYR A 22 -3.98 -6.42 8.16
CA TYR A 22 -5.41 -6.09 8.19
C TYR A 22 -6.07 -6.37 6.84
N TYR A 23 -7.25 -6.98 6.90
CA TYR A 23 -8.08 -7.23 5.75
C TYR A 23 -8.67 -5.93 5.22
N ALA A 24 -8.69 -5.79 3.90
CA ALA A 24 -9.40 -4.73 3.23
C ALA A 24 -10.32 -5.28 2.13
N TYR A 25 -11.58 -4.87 2.18
CA TYR A 25 -12.65 -5.34 1.29
C TYR A 25 -13.82 -4.36 1.24
N GLY A 26 -14.61 -4.43 0.17
CA GLY A 26 -15.88 -3.68 0.04
C GLY A 26 -17.09 -4.61 0.09
N ALA A 27 -18.25 -4.13 -0.38
CA ALA A 27 -19.51 -4.87 -0.38
C ALA A 27 -19.48 -6.23 -1.12
N CYS A 28 -18.45 -6.47 -1.95
CA CYS A 28 -18.25 -7.76 -2.60
C CYS A 28 -17.61 -8.84 -1.71
N ASN A 29 -17.22 -8.51 -0.46
CA ASN A 29 -16.66 -9.42 0.54
C ASN A 29 -15.40 -10.19 0.11
N HIS A 30 -14.68 -9.74 -0.93
CA HIS A 30 -13.39 -10.34 -1.32
C HIS A 30 -12.23 -9.69 -0.55
N PRO A 31 -11.56 -10.42 0.36
CA PRO A 31 -10.52 -9.85 1.20
C PRO A 31 -9.19 -9.72 0.47
N THR A 32 -8.48 -8.63 0.77
CA THR A 32 -7.11 -8.33 0.34
C THR A 32 -6.30 -7.75 1.50
N CYS A 33 -4.98 -7.61 1.38
CA CYS A 33 -4.21 -6.82 2.35
C CYS A 33 -4.44 -5.32 2.13
N THR A 34 -4.27 -4.53 3.20
CA THR A 34 -4.44 -3.07 3.13
C THR A 34 -3.50 -2.42 2.10
N LYS A 35 -2.28 -2.93 1.97
CA LYS A 35 -1.28 -2.46 0.99
C LYS A 35 -1.79 -2.56 -0.46
N CYS A 36 -2.38 -3.69 -0.84
CA CYS A 36 -2.86 -3.91 -2.20
C CYS A 36 -4.03 -3.00 -2.54
N ILE A 37 -5.01 -2.90 -1.65
CA ILE A 37 -6.18 -2.04 -1.90
C ILE A 37 -5.81 -0.56 -1.92
N LEU A 38 -4.88 -0.15 -1.05
CA LEU A 38 -4.42 1.23 -0.96
C LEU A 38 -3.67 1.63 -2.22
N LYS A 39 -2.86 0.72 -2.77
CA LYS A 39 -2.24 0.92 -4.09
C LYS A 39 -3.33 1.12 -5.15
N LEU A 40 -4.28 0.19 -5.29
CA LEU A 40 -5.36 0.31 -6.29
C LEU A 40 -6.07 1.68 -6.20
N ARG A 41 -6.46 2.10 -4.99
CA ARG A 41 -7.15 3.36 -4.73
C ARG A 41 -6.29 4.59 -5.03
N LYS A 42 -4.98 4.52 -4.82
CA LYS A 42 -4.04 5.62 -5.11
C LYS A 42 -3.59 5.67 -6.57
N PHE A 43 -3.56 4.53 -7.27
CA PHE A 43 -3.28 4.45 -8.71
C PHE A 43 -4.47 4.99 -9.53
N GLY A 44 -5.69 4.84 -9.02
CA GLY A 44 -6.86 5.52 -9.58
C GLY A 44 -6.80 7.02 -9.37
N SER A 45 -6.43 7.76 -10.41
CA SER A 45 -6.58 9.22 -10.44
C SER A 45 -8.03 9.62 -10.14
N ALA A 46 -8.23 10.86 -9.66
CA ALA A 46 -9.54 11.45 -9.38
C ALA A 46 -10.51 11.51 -10.58
N GLY A 47 -10.06 11.13 -11.78
CA GLY A 47 -10.86 11.08 -13.01
C GLY A 47 -11.01 9.69 -13.65
N GLU A 48 -10.44 8.63 -13.07
CA GLU A 48 -10.43 7.29 -13.69
C GLU A 48 -11.14 6.25 -12.80
N PRO A 49 -12.47 6.07 -12.96
CA PRO A 49 -13.28 5.17 -12.12
C PRO A 49 -12.91 3.69 -12.27
N ASP A 50 -12.12 3.32 -13.28
CA ASP A 50 -11.76 1.93 -13.57
C ASP A 50 -10.74 1.32 -12.59
N PHE A 51 -9.97 2.14 -11.88
CA PHE A 51 -8.95 1.66 -10.92
C PHE A 51 -9.49 1.43 -9.51
N SER A 52 -10.79 1.66 -9.31
CA SER A 52 -11.50 1.40 -8.06
C SER A 52 -12.31 0.11 -8.13
N LYS A 53 -11.75 -0.95 -8.72
CA LYS A 53 -12.41 -2.25 -8.87
C LYS A 53 -11.78 -3.29 -7.98
N CYS A 54 -12.59 -4.23 -7.51
CA CYS A 54 -12.12 -5.37 -6.74
C CYS A 54 -11.13 -6.18 -7.59
N PRO A 55 -9.93 -6.50 -7.10
CA PRO A 55 -8.96 -7.28 -7.88
C PRO A 55 -9.45 -8.71 -8.14
N THR A 56 -10.37 -9.23 -7.31
CA THR A 56 -10.93 -10.58 -7.44
C THR A 56 -12.10 -10.62 -8.42
N CYS A 57 -13.13 -9.78 -8.23
CA CYS A 57 -14.37 -9.87 -9.00
C CYS A 57 -14.65 -8.68 -9.92
N ARG A 58 -13.74 -7.70 -9.98
CA ARG A 58 -13.80 -6.50 -10.84
C ARG A 58 -15.02 -5.60 -10.64
N ARG A 59 -15.85 -5.83 -9.62
CA ARG A 59 -16.93 -4.91 -9.23
C ARG A 59 -16.35 -3.60 -8.68
N ALA A 60 -17.05 -2.50 -8.93
CA ALA A 60 -16.70 -1.21 -8.34
C ALA A 60 -16.69 -1.30 -6.82
N LEU A 61 -15.61 -0.81 -6.22
CA LEU A 61 -15.45 -0.61 -4.79
C LEU A 61 -15.86 0.83 -4.50
N ASN A 62 -17.05 1.03 -3.96
CA ASN A 62 -17.46 2.37 -3.53
C ASN A 62 -16.85 2.63 -2.15
N ARG A 63 -17.27 1.88 -1.13
CA ARG A 63 -16.74 1.94 0.22
C ARG A 63 -15.85 0.74 0.53
N ILE A 64 -14.77 0.96 1.27
CA ILE A 64 -13.83 -0.10 1.67
C ILE A 64 -13.62 -0.04 3.18
N VAL A 65 -13.81 -1.17 3.85
CA VAL A 65 -13.47 -1.34 5.26
C VAL A 65 -12.09 -1.95 5.41
N ILE A 66 -11.36 -1.52 6.43
CA ILE A 66 -10.11 -2.14 6.87
C ILE A 66 -10.36 -2.73 8.27
N MET A 67 -10.16 -4.05 8.41
CA MET A 67 -10.58 -4.83 9.58
C MET A 67 -9.49 -5.83 9.98
N ASP A 68 -9.43 -6.16 11.27
CA ASP A 68 -8.57 -7.21 11.84
C ASP A 68 -9.10 -8.64 11.55
N ARG A 69 -10.43 -8.75 11.39
CA ARG A 69 -11.15 -9.98 11.06
C ARG A 69 -12.15 -9.76 9.93
N LEU A 70 -12.53 -10.84 9.26
CA LEU A 70 -13.55 -10.80 8.22
C LEU A 70 -14.94 -10.78 8.85
N ILE A 71 -15.66 -9.69 8.61
CA ILE A 71 -17.08 -9.52 8.92
C ILE A 71 -17.77 -9.22 7.59
N PRO A 72 -18.85 -9.92 7.21
CA PRO A 72 -19.59 -9.60 6.00
C PRO A 72 -19.97 -8.12 5.97
N PHE A 73 -19.73 -7.45 4.85
CA PHE A 73 -19.89 -6.00 4.76
C PHE A 73 -21.31 -5.53 5.14
N GLY A 74 -22.33 -6.33 4.84
CA GLY A 74 -23.73 -6.02 5.18
C GLY A 74 -24.04 -6.05 6.68
N GLU A 75 -23.19 -6.68 7.50
CA GLU A 75 -23.33 -6.75 8.95
C GLU A 75 -22.58 -5.62 9.67
N ILE A 76 -21.79 -4.85 8.94
CA ILE A 76 -20.97 -3.77 9.50
C ILE A 76 -21.82 -2.50 9.60
N ASN A 77 -21.95 -1.97 10.81
CA ASN A 77 -22.50 -0.63 10.99
C ASN A 77 -21.46 0.42 10.57
N THR A 78 -21.55 0.89 9.33
CA THR A 78 -20.59 1.86 8.78
C THR A 78 -20.67 3.26 9.40
N SER A 79 -21.77 3.61 10.08
CA SER A 79 -21.97 4.94 10.67
C SER A 79 -21.07 5.18 11.88
N ASP A 80 -20.71 4.11 12.60
CA ASP A 80 -19.86 4.19 13.79
C ASP A 80 -18.35 4.09 13.44
N LEU A 81 -18.03 3.86 12.16
CA LEU A 81 -16.65 3.72 11.72
C LEU A 81 -16.00 5.08 11.50
N ARG A 82 -14.71 5.12 11.79
CA ARG A 82 -13.86 6.25 11.44
C ARG A 82 -13.62 6.23 9.94
N HIS A 83 -13.55 7.40 9.31
CA HIS A 83 -13.56 7.53 7.86
C HIS A 83 -12.45 8.45 7.34
N ASP A 84 -11.73 7.98 6.33
CA ASP A 84 -10.84 8.81 5.52
C ASP A 84 -11.54 9.20 4.21
N SER A 85 -12.08 10.42 4.16
CA SER A 85 -12.83 10.93 3.02
C SER A 85 -12.00 11.07 1.74
N GLN A 86 -10.68 11.22 1.85
CA GLN A 86 -9.79 11.37 0.69
C GLN A 86 -9.73 10.11 -0.18
N TYR A 87 -9.75 8.93 0.45
CA TYR A 87 -9.59 7.65 -0.24
C TYR A 87 -10.78 6.70 -0.03
N ASP A 88 -11.77 7.11 0.78
CA ASP A 88 -12.99 6.39 1.15
C ASP A 88 -12.72 5.05 1.87
N PHE A 89 -11.76 5.07 2.78
CA PHE A 89 -11.47 3.95 3.69
C PHE A 89 -12.16 4.16 5.03
N MET A 90 -12.71 3.08 5.59
CA MET A 90 -13.33 3.07 6.91
C MET A 90 -12.64 2.05 7.82
N PHE A 91 -12.55 2.35 9.10
CA PHE A 91 -11.87 1.49 10.08
C PHE A 91 -12.50 1.61 11.47
N PRO A 92 -12.58 0.49 12.23
CA PRO A 92 -13.27 0.46 13.52
C PRO A 92 -12.43 0.99 14.68
N THR A 93 -11.10 0.98 14.57
CA THR A 93 -10.20 1.35 15.66
C THR A 93 -9.14 2.36 15.23
N LEU A 94 -8.61 3.09 16.21
CA LEU A 94 -7.48 4.02 16.01
C LEU A 94 -6.20 3.30 15.58
N ASP A 95 -6.00 2.04 15.97
CA ASP A 95 -4.79 1.30 15.63
C ASP A 95 -4.76 0.92 14.15
N ILE A 96 -5.91 0.51 13.60
CA ILE A 96 -6.07 0.28 12.17
C ILE A 96 -5.88 1.59 11.40
N GLU A 97 -6.44 2.70 11.90
CA GLU A 97 -6.21 4.02 11.31
C GLU A 97 -4.73 4.37 11.28
N LYS A 98 -4.02 4.22 12.41
CA LYS A 98 -2.59 4.54 12.51
C LYS A 98 -1.76 3.69 11.56
N HIS A 99 -2.05 2.40 11.46
CA HIS A 99 -1.39 1.51 10.50
C HIS A 99 -1.61 2.00 9.05
N TYR A 100 -2.88 2.27 8.70
CA TYR A 100 -3.25 2.82 7.40
C TYR A 100 -2.53 4.14 7.08
N ARG A 101 -2.58 5.12 8.01
CA ARG A 101 -1.92 6.43 7.86
C ARG A 101 -0.40 6.28 7.78
N GLY A 102 0.19 5.33 8.49
CA GLY A 102 1.60 4.98 8.40
C GLY A 102 2.01 4.59 6.98
N MET A 103 1.20 3.81 6.27
CA MET A 103 1.44 3.45 4.87
C MET A 103 1.29 4.62 3.89
N LEU A 104 0.69 5.75 4.30
CA LEU A 104 0.60 6.95 3.47
C LEU A 104 1.88 7.79 3.51
N LYS A 105 2.73 7.60 4.51
CA LYS A 105 3.94 8.39 4.73
C LYS A 105 5.00 8.12 3.68
N SER A 106 5.77 9.16 3.34
CA SER A 106 6.92 9.04 2.44
C SER A 106 8.20 8.80 3.24
N CYS A 107 8.35 7.60 3.78
CA CYS A 107 9.51 7.21 4.58
C CYS A 107 10.61 6.55 3.72
N CYS A 108 11.86 6.86 4.02
CA CYS A 108 13.03 6.25 3.39
C CYS A 108 13.13 4.76 3.77
N PRO A 109 13.25 3.85 2.79
CA PRO A 109 13.39 2.43 3.07
C PRO A 109 14.77 2.05 3.63
N VAL A 110 15.75 2.96 3.58
CA VAL A 110 17.14 2.69 4.04
C VAL A 110 17.37 3.23 5.45
N CYS A 111 16.97 4.47 5.74
CA CYS A 111 17.24 5.11 7.02
C CYS A 111 15.98 5.45 7.84
N GLY A 112 14.79 5.17 7.31
CA GLY A 112 13.51 5.44 7.99
C GLY A 112 13.08 6.91 8.00
N GLU A 113 13.87 7.84 7.46
CA GLU A 113 13.54 9.26 7.50
C GLU A 113 12.25 9.59 6.75
N GLU A 114 11.31 10.25 7.42
CA GLU A 114 10.04 10.70 6.83
C GLU A 114 10.24 12.01 6.06
N LYS A 115 9.72 12.05 4.84
CA LYS A 115 9.72 13.25 4.00
C LYS A 115 8.31 13.75 3.75
N LYS A 116 8.21 15.07 3.52
CA LYS A 116 6.92 15.76 3.28
C LYS A 116 6.22 15.33 1.99
N SER A 117 6.97 14.80 1.02
CA SER A 117 6.43 14.35 -0.26
C SER A 117 7.30 13.26 -0.87
N LEU A 118 6.74 12.51 -1.83
CA LEU A 118 7.48 11.47 -2.54
C LEU A 118 8.61 12.06 -3.40
N SER A 119 8.45 13.27 -3.92
CA SER A 119 9.53 13.99 -4.62
C SER A 119 10.69 14.36 -3.67
N ALA A 120 10.37 14.80 -2.45
CA ALA A 120 11.38 15.06 -1.42
C ALA A 120 12.06 13.77 -0.97
N LEU A 121 11.31 12.67 -0.91
CA LEU A 121 11.85 11.33 -0.65
C LEU A 121 12.79 10.87 -1.76
N ASN A 122 12.39 11.01 -3.02
CA ASN A 122 13.23 10.64 -4.16
C ASN A 122 14.55 11.43 -4.18
N ARG A 123 14.51 12.73 -3.89
CA ARG A 123 15.72 13.56 -3.75
C ARG A 123 16.63 13.02 -2.64
N HIS A 124 16.06 12.72 -1.47
CA HIS A 124 16.80 12.18 -0.34
C HIS A 124 17.45 10.83 -0.67
N THR A 125 16.69 9.88 -1.21
CA THR A 125 17.20 8.56 -1.55
C THR A 125 18.26 8.64 -2.64
N THR A 126 18.11 9.56 -3.60
CA THR A 126 19.07 9.74 -4.69
C THR A 126 20.40 10.27 -4.14
N LEU A 127 20.37 11.27 -3.27
CA LEU A 127 21.56 11.93 -2.72
C LEU A 127 22.28 11.08 -1.68
N LEU A 128 21.55 10.46 -0.74
CA LEU A 128 22.16 9.79 0.42
C LEU A 128 22.27 8.27 0.28
N HIS A 129 21.45 7.67 -0.59
CA HIS A 129 21.37 6.20 -0.70
C HIS A 129 21.58 5.71 -2.13
N GLN A 130 21.84 6.60 -3.08
CA GLN A 130 22.04 6.23 -4.48
C GLN A 130 20.83 5.47 -5.07
N LEU A 131 19.63 5.68 -4.53
CA LEU A 131 18.39 5.05 -4.95
C LEU A 131 17.43 6.09 -5.53
N SER A 132 16.84 5.83 -6.69
CA SER A 132 15.84 6.72 -7.27
C SER A 132 14.54 5.98 -7.59
N TYR A 133 13.43 6.70 -7.48
CA TYR A 133 12.12 6.28 -7.95
C TYR A 133 11.94 6.77 -9.40
N CYS A 134 11.36 5.94 -10.26
CA CYS A 134 10.98 6.37 -11.60
C CYS A 134 9.78 7.34 -11.56
N ASP A 135 9.55 8.07 -12.65
CA ASP A 135 8.44 9.04 -12.73
C ASP A 135 7.06 8.42 -12.50
N LEU A 136 6.88 7.15 -12.87
CA LEU A 136 5.64 6.41 -12.59
C LEU A 136 5.50 6.13 -11.10
N CYS A 137 6.60 5.78 -10.42
CA CYS A 137 6.58 5.56 -8.98
C CYS A 137 6.31 6.86 -8.21
N ILE A 138 6.92 7.97 -8.62
CA ILE A 138 6.70 9.29 -8.00
C ILE A 138 5.25 9.75 -8.19
N ARG A 139 4.67 9.49 -9.37
CA ARG A 139 3.28 9.85 -9.65
C ARG A 139 2.29 8.95 -8.92
N TYR A 140 2.55 7.64 -8.84
CA TYR A 140 1.50 6.67 -8.51
C TYR A 140 1.83 5.65 -7.40
N SER A 141 3.10 5.47 -7.00
CA SER A 141 3.52 4.47 -6.00
C SER A 141 3.82 5.09 -4.63
N ARG A 142 2.81 5.60 -3.93
CA ARG A 142 2.95 6.15 -2.56
C ARG A 142 2.77 5.12 -1.43
N VAL A 143 3.05 3.83 -1.69
CA VAL A 143 3.04 2.78 -0.65
C VAL A 143 4.39 2.08 -0.74
N SER A 144 5.24 2.35 0.25
CA SER A 144 6.68 2.09 0.27
C SER A 144 7.09 0.63 0.46
N SER A 145 6.16 -0.32 0.55
CA SER A 145 6.45 -1.73 0.81
C SER A 145 6.73 -2.56 -0.46
N CYS A 146 7.39 -2.01 -1.48
CA CYS A 146 7.79 -2.78 -2.67
C CYS A 146 9.30 -3.10 -2.65
N PRO A 147 9.70 -4.34 -2.33
CA PRO A 147 11.10 -4.78 -2.50
C PRO A 147 11.51 -4.92 -3.99
N THR A 148 10.58 -4.81 -4.94
CA THR A 148 10.82 -5.08 -6.37
C THR A 148 11.29 -3.87 -7.20
N ILE A 149 11.47 -2.68 -6.60
CA ILE A 149 12.03 -1.53 -7.33
C ILE A 149 13.38 -1.17 -6.72
N ARG A 150 14.34 -2.10 -6.89
CA ARG A 150 15.76 -1.83 -6.77
C ARG A 150 16.29 -1.52 -8.18
N PHE A 151 16.33 -0.25 -8.55
CA PHE A 151 17.16 0.18 -9.67
C PHE A 151 18.41 0.89 -9.14
N ARG A 152 19.58 0.28 -9.34
CA ARG A 152 20.80 0.98 -9.76
C ARG A 152 21.68 -0.01 -10.55
N PRO A 153 22.37 0.46 -11.60
CA PRO A 153 23.39 1.49 -11.41
C PRO A 153 23.19 2.73 -12.30
N GLN A 154 23.62 3.88 -11.76
CA GLN A 154 24.20 4.93 -12.60
C GLN A 154 25.59 4.43 -13.01
N SER A 155 25.82 4.21 -14.30
CA SER A 155 27.10 4.47 -14.97
C SER A 155 27.00 4.25 -16.48
N VAL A 156 26.90 5.33 -17.24
CA VAL A 156 27.86 5.58 -18.32
C VAL A 156 28.41 7.00 -18.13
N VAL A 157 29.30 7.14 -17.15
CA VAL A 157 30.39 8.13 -17.26
C VAL A 157 31.67 7.35 -17.52
N SER A 158 32.04 7.30 -18.80
CA SER A 158 33.39 7.05 -19.30
C SER A 158 33.32 7.05 -20.82
N ALA A 159 34.17 7.66 -21.62
CA ALA A 159 35.27 8.62 -21.50
C ALA A 159 35.68 8.77 -23.00
N SER A 160 35.94 9.93 -23.58
CA SER A 160 37.24 10.61 -23.58
C SER A 160 37.26 11.48 -24.84
N SER A 161 37.86 12.66 -24.72
CA SER A 161 38.72 13.31 -25.72
C SER A 161 38.22 13.43 -27.17
N MET A 162 37.83 14.65 -27.55
CA MET A 162 38.56 15.50 -28.50
C MET A 162 38.02 16.93 -28.43
#